data_AF-A0A349DAD4-F1
#
_entry.id   AF-A0A349DAD4-F1
#
_cell.length_a   1.000
_cell.length_b   1.000
_cell.length_c   1.000
_cell.angle_alpha   90.00
_cell.angle_beta   90.00
_cell.angle_gamma   90.00
#
_symmetry.space_group_name_H-M   'P 1'
#
loop_
_entity.id
_entity.type
_entity.pdbx_description
1 polymer ?
#
loop_
_entity_poly.entity_id
_entity_poly.type
_entity_poly.pdbx_seq_one_letter_code
_entity_poly.pdbx_strand_id
1 'polypeptide(L)'
;SYALYPHMTVYKNMAFGLELRKVPKAEIDKRVREAAKVLDIEHLLKRKPKALSGGQRQRVALGRAMVRSPSVFLLDEPLSNLDAKL
;
A
#
# COMPACT_ATOMS: atom_id res chain seq x y z
N SER A 1 -11.67 -2.74 -9.35
CA SER A 1 -10.45 -2.03 -9.81
C SER A 1 -9.84 -1.29 -8.61
N TYR A 2 -8.62 -1.64 -8.16
CA TYR A 2 -8.05 -1.11 -6.89
C TYR A 2 -7.52 0.34 -6.95
N ALA A 3 -7.87 1.10 -7.99
CA ALA A 3 -7.55 2.53 -8.16
C ALA A 3 -6.09 2.93 -7.79
N LEU A 4 -5.13 2.05 -8.10
CA LEU A 4 -3.70 2.34 -7.94
C LEU A 4 -3.23 3.21 -9.11
N TYR A 5 -2.31 4.14 -8.85
CA TYR A 5 -1.70 4.95 -9.89
C TYR A 5 -0.79 4.06 -10.75
N PRO A 6 -1.13 3.79 -12.03
CA PRO A 6 -0.49 2.74 -12.82
C PRO A 6 0.94 3.10 -13.25
N HIS A 7 1.26 4.39 -13.27
CA HIS A 7 2.56 4.93 -13.63
C HIS A 7 3.53 5.02 -12.43
N MET A 8 3.03 4.85 -11.20
CA MET A 8 3.81 4.89 -9.97
C MET A 8 4.21 3.48 -9.51
N THR A 9 5.32 3.36 -8.78
CA THR A 9 5.68 2.11 -8.10
C THR A 9 4.79 1.86 -6.89
N VAL A 10 4.85 0.67 -6.30
CA VAL A 10 4.16 0.36 -5.03
C VAL A 10 4.56 1.34 -3.93
N TYR A 11 5.86 1.60 -3.76
CA TYR A 11 6.37 2.59 -2.81
C TYR A 11 5.72 3.97 -3.03
N LYS A 12 5.74 4.46 -4.28
CA LYS A 12 5.16 5.77 -4.62
C LYS A 12 3.65 5.81 -4.40
N ASN A 13 2.95 4.72 -4.70
CA ASN A 13 1.52 4.62 -4.44
C ASN A 13 1.19 4.81 -2.95
N MET A 14 1.98 4.18 -2.07
CA MET A 14 1.83 4.30 -0.61
C MET A 14 2.27 5.68 -0.11
N ALA A 15 3.43 6.17 -0.55
CA ALA A 15 4.00 7.45 -0.13
C ALA A 15 3.16 8.68 -0.54
N PHE A 16 2.44 8.62 -1.67
CA PHE A 16 1.79 9.77 -2.31
C PHE A 16 0.96 10.65 -1.35
N GLY A 17 0.13 10.03 -0.49
CA GLY A 17 -0.71 10.77 0.45
C GLY A 17 0.07 11.50 1.54
N LEU A 18 1.26 11.01 1.91
CA LEU A 18 2.16 11.64 2.87
C LEU A 18 3.00 12.73 2.20
N GLU A 19 3.42 12.52 0.95
CA GLU A 19 4.12 13.54 0.15
C GLU A 19 3.26 14.79 -0.05
N LEU A 20 1.97 14.62 -0.36
CA LEU A 20 1.01 15.74 -0.47
C LEU A 20 0.86 16.53 0.83
N ARG A 21 1.03 15.87 1.99
CA ARG A 21 1.00 16.50 3.32
C ARG A 21 2.36 17.08 3.73
N LYS A 22 3.36 17.03 2.84
CA LYS A 22 4.73 17.51 3.08
C LYS A 22 5.41 16.83 4.28
N VAL A 23 5.08 15.57 4.56
CA VAL A 23 5.73 14.77 5.60
C VAL A 23 7.22 14.59 5.24
N PRO A 24 8.16 14.68 6.20
CA PRO A 24 9.58 14.48 5.94
C PRO A 24 9.88 13.12 5.26
N LYS A 25 10.80 13.11 4.28
CA LYS A 25 11.11 11.89 3.50
C LYS A 25 11.52 10.69 4.35
N ALA A 26 12.29 10.92 5.42
CA ALA A 26 12.72 9.86 6.33
C ALA A 26 11.54 9.21 7.06
N GLU A 27 10.55 10.01 7.43
CA GLU A 27 9.33 9.53 8.09
C GLU A 27 8.41 8.79 7.10
N ILE A 28 8.33 9.27 5.85
CA ILE A 28 7.62 8.57 4.78
C ILE A 28 8.23 7.18 4.56
N ASP A 29 9.56 7.09 4.40
CA ASP A 29 10.23 5.80 4.15
C ASP A 29 10.00 4.82 5.31
N LYS A 30 10.12 5.29 6.55
CA LYS A 30 9.83 4.50 7.75
C LYS A 30 8.40 3.93 7.72
N ARG A 31 7.39 4.81 7.60
CA ARG A 31 5.97 4.40 7.60
C ARG A 31 5.63 3.45 6.45
N VAL A 32 6.17 3.71 5.25
CA VAL A 32 5.94 2.86 4.07
C VAL A 32 6.54 1.47 4.27
N ARG A 33 7.76 1.37 4.80
CA ARG A 33 8.41 0.08 5.06
C ARG A 33 7.72 -0.71 6.16
N GLU A 34 7.32 -0.06 7.24
CA GLU A 34 6.56 -0.69 8.32
C GLU A 34 5.24 -1.29 7.79
N ALA A 35 4.45 -0.51 7.05
CA ALA A 35 3.22 -0.99 6.45
C ALA A 35 3.48 -2.11 5.41
N ALA A 36 4.52 -1.97 4.60
CA ALA A 36 4.87 -2.97 3.59
C ALA A 36 5.32 -4.31 4.20
N LYS A 37 5.98 -4.27 5.36
CA LYS A 37 6.38 -5.46 6.12
C LYS A 37 5.16 -6.18 6.69
N VAL A 38 4.24 -5.44 7.33
CA VAL A 38 3.00 -6.01 7.90
C VAL A 38 2.13 -6.66 6.81
N LEU A 39 2.10 -6.08 5.62
CA LEU A 39 1.30 -6.56 4.50
C LEU A 39 2.03 -7.58 3.60
N ASP A 40 3.26 -7.97 3.94
CA ASP A 40 4.08 -8.89 3.15
C ASP A 40 4.21 -8.46 1.67
N ILE A 41 4.52 -7.18 1.46
CA ILE A 41 4.72 -6.55 0.13
C ILE A 41 6.04 -5.78 0.02
N GLU A 42 6.94 -5.90 1.00
CA GLU A 42 8.23 -5.18 1.01
C GLU A 42 9.08 -5.47 -0.24
N HIS A 43 9.10 -6.74 -0.68
CA HIS A 43 9.79 -7.19 -1.90
C HIS A 43 9.18 -6.63 -3.20
N LEU A 44 7.98 -6.01 -3.13
CA LEU A 44 7.26 -5.45 -4.27
C LEU A 44 7.40 -3.93 -4.37
N LEU A 45 8.03 -3.25 -3.41
CA LEU A 45 8.07 -1.77 -3.31
C LEU A 45 8.54 -1.08 -4.60
N LYS A 46 9.44 -1.71 -5.37
CA LYS A 46 9.99 -1.18 -6.63
C LYS A 46 9.16 -1.53 -7.87
N ARG A 47 8.18 -2.43 -7.76
CA ARG A 47 7.33 -2.87 -8.89
C ARG A 47 6.23 -1.84 -9.18
N LYS A 48 5.69 -1.87 -10.40
CA LYS A 48 4.48 -1.12 -10.80
C LYS A 48 3.23 -1.99 -10.67
N PRO A 49 2.02 -1.42 -10.47
CA PRO A 49 0.77 -2.18 -10.30
C PRO A 49 0.46 -3.23 -11.38
N LYS A 50 0.90 -2.99 -12.62
CA LYS A 50 0.70 -3.93 -13.75
C LYS A 50 1.46 -5.26 -13.57
N ALA A 51 2.51 -5.28 -12.75
CA ALA A 51 3.33 -6.46 -12.49
C ALA A 51 2.91 -7.22 -11.21
N LEU A 52 1.73 -6.89 -10.65
CA LEU A 52 1.23 -7.46 -9.40
C LEU A 52 0.03 -8.37 -9.67
N SER A 53 -0.16 -9.38 -8.82
CA SER A 53 -1.40 -10.16 -8.78
C SER A 53 -2.58 -9.32 -8.24
N GLY A 54 -3.80 -9.85 -8.32
CA GLY A 54 -5.00 -9.21 -7.74
C GLY A 54 -4.85 -8.96 -6.23
N GLY A 55 -4.55 -10.01 -5.46
CA GLY A 55 -4.33 -9.92 -4.02
C GLY A 55 -3.16 -8.99 -3.64
N GLN A 56 -2.06 -8.98 -4.42
CA GLN A 56 -0.97 -8.03 -4.20
C GLN A 56 -1.44 -6.58 -4.40
N ARG A 57 -2.24 -6.28 -5.43
CA ARG A 57 -2.82 -4.94 -5.62
C ARG A 57 -3.75 -4.55 -4.47
N GLN A 58 -4.53 -5.49 -3.95
CA GLN A 58 -5.39 -5.27 -2.78
C GLN A 58 -4.56 -4.90 -1.54
N ARG A 59 -3.49 -5.66 -1.26
CA ARG A 59 -2.58 -5.33 -0.15
C ARG A 59 -1.93 -3.96 -0.33
N VAL A 60 -1.52 -3.58 -1.55
CA VAL A 60 -1.01 -2.23 -1.80
C VAL A 60 -2.06 -1.15 -1.52
N ALA A 61 -3.33 -1.37 -1.90
CA ALA A 61 -4.42 -0.44 -1.61
C ALA A 61 -4.65 -0.30 -0.10
N LEU A 62 -4.60 -1.40 0.65
CA LEU A 62 -4.65 -1.37 2.12
C LEU A 62 -3.44 -0.62 2.71
N GLY A 63 -2.25 -0.83 2.16
CA GLY A 63 -1.04 -0.11 2.54
C GLY A 63 -1.16 1.41 2.39
N ARG A 64 -1.82 1.89 1.33
CA ARG A 64 -2.11 3.32 1.13
C ARG A 64 -2.99 3.92 2.25
N ALA A 65 -3.89 3.13 2.81
CA ALA A 65 -4.68 3.54 3.96
C ALA A 65 -3.83 3.50 5.25
N MET A 66 -3.08 2.43 5.46
CA MET A 66 -2.29 2.20 6.69
C MET A 66 -1.24 3.28 6.96
N VAL A 67 -0.49 3.70 5.93
CA VAL A 67 0.59 4.70 6.08
C VAL A 67 0.11 6.08 6.56
N ARG A 68 -1.19 6.37 6.42
CA ARG A 68 -1.80 7.63 6.87
C ARG A 68 -2.11 7.66 8.36
N SER A 69 -2.00 6.52 9.06
CA SER A 69 -2.32 6.37 10.49
C SER A 69 -3.64 7.06 10.90
N PRO A 70 -4.77 6.79 10.22
CA PRO A 70 -6.05 7.38 10.60
C PRO A 70 -6.53 6.85 11.95
N SER A 71 -7.32 7.64 12.67
CA SER A 71 -7.94 7.21 13.94
C SER A 71 -8.96 6.09 13.74
N VAL A 72 -9.55 5.97 12.55
CA VAL A 72 -10.54 4.95 12.20
C VAL A 72 -10.27 4.45 10.78
N PHE A 73 -10.34 3.14 10.58
CA PHE A 73 -10.33 2.50 9.27
C PHE A 73 -11.74 2.04 8.92
N LEU A 74 -12.25 2.45 7.75
CA LEU A 74 -13.44 1.88 7.13
C LEU A 74 -12.98 1.04 5.95
N LEU A 75 -13.24 -0.26 6.01
CA LEU A 75 -12.78 -1.23 5.03
C LEU A 75 -14.00 -1.95 4.46
N ASP A 76 -14.17 -1.89 3.14
CA ASP A 76 -15.20 -2.62 2.43
C ASP A 76 -14.55 -3.81 1.73
N GLU A 77 -14.96 -5.02 2.11
CA GLU A 77 -14.39 -6.31 1.67
C GLU A 77 -12.85 -6.36 1.57
N PRO A 78 -12.08 -6.02 2.62
CA PRO A 78 -10.62 -5.86 2.52
C PRO A 78 -9.84 -7.14 2.23
N LEU A 79 -10.48 -8.31 2.32
CA LEU A 79 -9.85 -9.63 2.14
C LEU A 79 -10.52 -10.48 1.06
N SER A 80 -11.47 -9.94 0.27
CA SER A 80 -12.23 -10.72 -0.72
C SER A 80 -11.39 -11.38 -1.83
N ASN A 81 -10.16 -10.92 -2.07
CA ASN A 81 -9.23 -11.54 -3.04
C ASN A 81 -7.94 -12.04 -2.37
N LEU A 82 -7.97 -12.29 -1.06
CA LEU A 82 -6.96 -13.09 -0.38
C LEU A 82 -7.47 -14.52 -0.28
N ASP A 83 -6.82 -15.45 -0.98
CA ASP A 83 -7.02 -16.87 -0.74
C ASP A 83 -6.73 -17.20 0.73
N ALA A 84 -7.59 -18.01 1.34
CA ALA A 84 -7.30 -18.63 2.62
C ALA A 84 -6.07 -19.52 2.44
N LYS A 85 -4.97 -19.20 3.13
CA LYS A 85 -3.91 -20.19 3.33
C LYS A 85 -4.49 -21.29 4.23
N LEU A 86 -4.90 -22.41 3.64
CA LEU A 86 -5.02 -23.71 4.31
C LEU A 86 -3.61 -24.27 4.53
#